data_AF-A0A9N8R708-F1
#
_entry.id   AF-A0A9N8R708-F1
#
_cell.length_a   1.000
_cell.length_b   1.000
_cell.length_c   1.000
_cell.angle_alpha   90.00
_cell.angle_beta   90.00
_cell.angle_gamma   90.00
#
_symmetry.space_group_name_H-M   'P 1'
#
loop_
_entity.id
_entity.type
_entity.pdbx_description
1 polymer ?
#
loop_
_entity_poly.entity_id
_entity_poly.type
_entity_poly.pdbx_seq_one_letter_code
_entity_poly.pdbx_strand_id
1 'polypeptide(L)'
;MAEAIDNRGPELMGVNIAFYAMALITCLLRCYVRRFVVDAFRTDDWLMVVSTIFFTLYATFSTVGTTFGTGRHHADLETDQVTTAMMCWWFCYLWYCLTMISCKLSIGYFLLRVTTEKVQKWIIYLAMFSTALSGIIFFFVTVFQCHPVSYFWNKEQEGTCINPTVVIALAVLYSVFAVGSDFVFAILPGFIVWKLQLHKKTKYSLIPLLAMGCVASAAVIARFPYLPLIRSPDFLWNTTDIAIWSTIEQGLAITASSMATLRPLIKQAAFRLGLTSKPVSIGPSGYKNSSRTPGPGTPKAFSGRDAYTLSSVSRTANEKRGTSFFPGDLETGIKKEIKWEVKISRTVASESQEELHTPRNVMNRNVI
;
A
#
# COMPACT_ATOMS: atom_id res chain seq x y z
N MET A 1 39.72 -5.96 -38.48
CA MET A 1 38.36 -5.81 -37.95
C MET A 1 38.49 -6.04 -36.46
N ALA A 2 38.44 -4.99 -35.64
CA ALA A 2 38.50 -5.16 -34.19
C ALA A 2 37.28 -5.99 -33.79
N GLU A 3 37.52 -7.13 -33.16
CA GLU A 3 36.49 -8.00 -32.60
C GLU A 3 35.59 -7.13 -31.71
N ALA A 4 34.29 -7.12 -32.00
CA ALA A 4 33.36 -6.31 -31.23
C ALA A 4 33.32 -6.91 -29.82
N ILE A 5 34.00 -6.25 -28.88
CA ILE A 5 34.03 -6.67 -27.48
C ILE A 5 32.59 -6.73 -26.98
N ASP A 6 32.15 -7.93 -26.64
CA ASP A 6 30.79 -8.19 -26.18
C ASP A 6 30.54 -7.39 -24.89
N ASN A 7 29.50 -6.54 -24.90
CA ASN A 7 29.21 -5.60 -23.82
C ASN A 7 27.70 -5.52 -23.52
N ARG A 8 27.31 -6.03 -22.35
CA ARG A 8 25.92 -6.04 -21.85
C ARG A 8 25.61 -4.88 -20.89
N GLY A 9 26.58 -4.01 -20.62
CA GLY A 9 26.36 -2.81 -19.80
C GLY A 9 25.19 -1.92 -20.27
N PRO A 10 25.02 -1.64 -21.58
CA PRO A 10 23.91 -0.84 -22.08
C PRO A 10 22.52 -1.48 -21.84
N GLU A 11 22.43 -2.81 -21.90
CA GLU A 11 21.19 -3.56 -21.61
C GLU A 11 20.77 -3.32 -20.16
N LEU A 12 21.70 -3.52 -19.21
CA LEU A 12 21.47 -3.30 -17.78
C LEU A 12 21.09 -1.84 -17.50
N MET A 13 21.76 -0.88 -18.13
CA MET A 13 21.46 0.54 -17.95
C MET A 13 20.07 0.91 -18.46
N GLY A 14 19.65 0.36 -19.60
CA GLY A 14 18.30 0.55 -20.15
C GLY A 14 17.21 0.05 -19.20
N VAL A 15 17.38 -1.16 -18.65
CA VAL A 15 16.45 -1.73 -17.65
C VAL A 15 16.43 -0.89 -16.38
N ASN A 16 17.60 -0.47 -15.88
CA ASN A 16 17.72 0.35 -14.68
C ASN A 16 16.96 1.68 -14.82
N ILE A 17 17.16 2.41 -15.91
CA ILE A 17 16.48 3.69 -16.16
C ILE A 17 14.96 3.48 -16.27
N ALA A 18 14.51 2.49 -17.02
CA ALA A 18 13.08 2.26 -17.27
C ALA A 18 12.32 1.92 -15.97
N PHE A 19 12.81 0.95 -15.20
CA PHE A 19 12.16 0.53 -13.95
C PHE A 19 12.32 1.54 -12.83
N TYR A 20 13.45 2.25 -12.77
CA TYR A 20 13.64 3.36 -11.84
C TYR A 20 12.67 4.51 -12.10
N ALA A 21 12.55 4.97 -13.36
CA ALA A 21 11.63 6.03 -13.72
C ALA A 21 10.18 5.64 -13.40
N MET A 22 9.78 4.41 -13.72
CA MET A 22 8.45 3.89 -13.40
C MET A 22 8.17 3.88 -11.89
N ALA A 23 9.12 3.37 -11.09
CA ALA A 23 9.01 3.34 -9.63
C ALA A 23 8.94 4.76 -9.03
N LEU A 24 9.76 5.69 -9.53
CA LEU A 24 9.80 7.06 -9.06
C LEU A 24 8.49 7.80 -9.35
N ILE A 25 8.00 7.73 -10.59
CA ILE A 25 6.74 8.38 -10.99
C ILE A 25 5.57 7.85 -10.16
N THR A 26 5.48 6.52 -9.99
CA THR A 26 4.38 5.90 -9.25
C THR A 26 4.43 6.20 -7.75
N CYS A 27 5.63 6.28 -7.17
CA CYS A 27 5.82 6.68 -5.78
C CYS A 27 5.48 8.16 -5.55
N LEU A 28 5.92 9.07 -6.43
CA LEU A 28 5.55 10.48 -6.37
C LEU A 28 4.04 10.67 -6.48
N LEU A 29 3.41 9.96 -7.41
CA LEU A 29 1.95 9.98 -7.56
C LEU A 29 1.26 9.46 -6.29
N ARG A 30 1.74 8.37 -5.71
CA ARG A 30 1.25 7.87 -4.40
C ARG A 30 1.35 8.95 -3.33
N CYS A 31 2.51 9.59 -3.18
CA CYS A 31 2.72 10.64 -2.18
C CYS A 31 1.76 11.82 -2.40
N TYR A 32 1.57 12.26 -3.64
CA TYR A 32 0.62 13.30 -3.99
C TYR A 32 -0.81 12.95 -3.59
N VAL A 33 -1.28 11.74 -3.95
CA VAL A 33 -2.63 11.27 -3.60
C VAL A 33 -2.81 11.18 -2.08
N ARG A 34 -1.84 10.59 -1.39
CA ARG A 34 -1.94 10.36 0.06
C ARG A 34 -1.85 11.65 0.86
N ARG A 35 -1.05 12.61 0.40
CA ARG A 35 -0.87 13.89 1.08
C ARG A 35 -1.98 14.90 0.77
N PHE A 36 -2.38 15.04 -0.49
CA PHE A 36 -3.28 16.12 -0.91
C PHE A 36 -4.71 15.67 -1.20
N VAL A 37 -4.94 14.44 -1.69
CA VAL A 37 -6.29 13.98 -2.09
C VAL A 37 -7.00 13.28 -0.94
N VAL A 38 -6.29 12.41 -0.22
CA VAL A 38 -6.85 11.59 0.86
C VAL A 38 -6.51 12.14 2.25
N ASP A 39 -5.50 13.02 2.34
CA ASP A 39 -4.93 13.57 3.59
C ASP A 39 -4.74 12.51 4.68
N ALA A 40 -4.08 11.41 4.29
CA ALA A 40 -3.89 10.24 5.14
C ALA A 40 -2.48 9.68 5.02
N PHE A 41 -1.48 10.57 5.03
CA PHE A 41 -0.06 10.19 5.01
C PHE A 41 0.31 9.50 6.33
N ARG A 42 0.79 8.26 6.25
CA ARG A 42 1.03 7.41 7.43
C ARG A 42 2.39 6.72 7.34
N THR A 43 2.68 5.87 8.32
CA THR A 43 3.93 5.12 8.43
C THR A 43 4.19 4.22 7.21
N ASP A 44 3.15 3.66 6.57
CA ASP A 44 3.31 2.86 5.37
C ASP A 44 3.83 3.69 4.18
N ASP A 45 3.40 4.94 4.05
CA ASP A 45 3.87 5.84 3.00
C ASP A 45 5.33 6.28 3.24
N TRP A 46 5.71 6.56 4.48
CA TRP A 46 7.11 6.85 4.84
C TRP A 46 8.04 5.68 4.50
N LEU A 47 7.65 4.44 4.81
CA LEU A 47 8.44 3.25 4.46
C LEU A 47 8.59 3.08 2.95
N MET A 48 7.58 3.45 2.16
CA MET A 48 7.67 3.41 0.69
C MET A 48 8.62 4.47 0.14
N VAL A 49 8.62 5.67 0.71
CA VAL A 49 9.59 6.72 0.35
C VAL A 49 11.01 6.27 0.68
N VAL A 50 11.24 5.71 1.87
CA VAL A 50 12.53 5.14 2.28
C VAL A 50 12.97 4.03 1.32
N SER A 51 12.07 3.13 0.96
CA SER A 51 12.33 2.09 -0.05
C SER A 51 12.77 2.69 -1.39
N THR A 52 12.13 3.78 -1.84
CA THR A 52 12.47 4.44 -3.11
C THR A 52 13.83 5.14 -3.04
N ILE A 53 14.21 5.67 -1.88
CA ILE A 53 15.55 6.25 -1.65
C ILE A 53 16.61 5.14 -1.76
N PHE A 54 16.40 4.00 -1.10
CA PHE A 54 17.34 2.88 -1.22
C PHE A 54 17.42 2.33 -2.65
N PHE A 55 16.30 2.28 -3.38
CA PHE A 55 16.32 1.90 -4.79
C PHE A 55 17.08 2.92 -5.66
N THR A 56 17.02 4.21 -5.33
CA THR A 56 17.81 5.25 -6.01
C THR A 56 19.30 5.03 -5.80
N LEU A 57 19.71 4.68 -4.57
CA LEU A 57 21.12 4.37 -4.28
C LEU A 57 21.55 3.12 -5.04
N TYR A 58 20.76 2.05 -5.01
CA TYR A 58 20.98 0.86 -5.83
C TYR A 58 21.17 1.20 -7.32
N ALA A 59 20.24 1.96 -7.90
CA ALA A 59 20.27 2.34 -9.30
C ALA A 59 21.52 3.17 -9.64
N THR A 60 21.95 4.06 -8.74
CA THR A 60 23.15 4.88 -8.92
C THR A 60 24.41 4.00 -8.96
N PHE A 61 24.60 3.13 -7.96
CA PHE A 61 25.76 2.22 -7.93
C PHE A 61 25.73 1.22 -9.09
N SER A 62 24.55 0.75 -9.51
CA SER A 62 24.42 -0.14 -10.67
C SER A 62 24.85 0.55 -11.96
N THR A 63 24.41 1.79 -12.20
CA THR A 63 24.82 2.56 -13.39
C THR A 63 26.31 2.90 -13.36
N VAL A 64 26.85 3.31 -12.21
CA VAL A 64 28.30 3.53 -12.07
C VAL A 64 29.07 2.23 -12.31
N GLY A 65 28.60 1.09 -11.80
CA GLY A 65 29.19 -0.21 -12.08
C GLY A 65 29.31 -0.52 -13.58
N THR A 66 28.31 -0.14 -14.39
CA THR A 66 28.35 -0.35 -15.85
C THR A 66 29.40 0.49 -16.56
N THR A 67 29.73 1.68 -16.06
CA THR A 67 30.80 2.51 -16.66
C THR A 67 32.18 1.94 -16.40
N PHE A 68 32.36 1.23 -15.27
CA PHE A 68 33.63 0.60 -14.87
C PHE A 68 33.75 -0.88 -15.31
N GLY A 69 32.84 -1.40 -16.14
CA GLY A 69 33.01 -2.73 -16.75
C GLY A 69 32.00 -3.79 -16.33
N THR A 70 30.99 -3.46 -15.52
CA THR A 70 29.88 -4.40 -15.28
C THR A 70 29.18 -4.73 -16.60
N GLY A 71 29.06 -6.04 -16.92
CA GLY A 71 28.56 -6.51 -18.20
C GLY A 71 29.61 -6.68 -19.30
N ARG A 72 30.90 -6.66 -18.96
CA ARG A 72 32.03 -7.06 -19.84
C ARG A 72 32.73 -8.29 -19.27
N HIS A 73 33.44 -9.04 -20.11
CA HIS A 73 34.24 -10.17 -19.66
C HIS A 73 35.42 -9.73 -18.81
N HIS A 74 35.83 -10.58 -17.85
CA HIS A 74 36.95 -10.25 -16.97
C HIS A 74 38.26 -10.09 -17.74
N ALA A 75 38.41 -10.78 -18.88
CA ALA A 75 39.59 -10.70 -19.74
C ALA A 75 39.79 -9.32 -20.39
N ASP A 76 38.72 -8.54 -20.54
CA ASP A 76 38.73 -7.27 -21.28
C ASP A 76 38.86 -6.04 -20.37
N LEU A 77 39.08 -6.25 -19.07
CA LEU A 77 39.05 -5.21 -18.05
C LEU A 77 40.41 -5.06 -17.36
N GLU A 78 40.76 -3.80 -17.06
CA GLU A 78 41.92 -3.49 -16.23
C GLU A 78 41.62 -3.77 -14.75
N THR A 79 42.63 -4.15 -13.96
CA THR A 79 42.47 -4.54 -12.55
C THR A 79 41.77 -3.47 -11.71
N ASP A 80 42.08 -2.19 -11.92
CA ASP A 80 41.45 -1.06 -11.21
C ASP A 80 39.94 -0.92 -11.54
N GLN A 81 39.58 -1.17 -12.80
CA GLN A 81 38.19 -1.18 -13.25
C GLN A 81 37.41 -2.33 -12.60
N VAL A 82 38.02 -3.52 -12.51
CA VAL A 82 37.44 -4.68 -11.84
C VAL A 82 37.21 -4.40 -10.35
N THR A 83 38.19 -3.82 -9.67
CA THR A 83 38.07 -3.46 -8.24
C THR A 83 36.93 -2.46 -8.01
N THR A 84 36.83 -1.42 -8.83
CA THR A 84 35.76 -0.41 -8.72
C THR A 84 34.38 -1.01 -9.02
N ALA A 85 34.27 -1.86 -10.05
CA ALA A 85 33.04 -2.55 -10.41
C ALA A 85 32.58 -3.52 -9.30
N MET A 86 33.50 -4.28 -8.70
CA MET A 86 33.21 -5.16 -7.56
C MET A 86 32.76 -4.39 -6.32
N MET A 87 33.38 -3.23 -6.05
CA MET A 87 32.96 -2.34 -4.97
C MET A 87 31.53 -1.84 -5.20
N CYS A 88 31.20 -1.37 -6.41
CA CYS A 88 29.84 -0.98 -6.77
C CYS A 88 28.85 -2.15 -6.60
N TRP A 89 29.26 -3.35 -7.00
CA TRP A 89 28.46 -4.57 -6.85
C TRP A 89 28.13 -4.89 -5.39
N TRP A 90 29.10 -4.70 -4.49
CA TRP A 90 28.90 -4.88 -3.06
C TRP A 90 27.84 -3.92 -2.52
N PHE A 91 27.92 -2.63 -2.86
CA PHE A 91 26.90 -1.66 -2.47
C PHE A 91 25.52 -2.00 -3.05
N CYS A 92 25.44 -2.46 -4.29
CA CYS A 92 24.19 -2.90 -4.89
C CYS A 92 23.50 -3.99 -4.05
N TYR A 93 24.23 -4.98 -3.54
CA TYR A 93 23.65 -6.00 -2.66
C TYR A 93 23.02 -5.41 -1.40
N LEU A 94 23.71 -4.47 -0.75
CA LEU A 94 23.23 -3.84 0.48
C LEU A 94 21.95 -3.04 0.24
N TRP A 95 21.97 -2.18 -0.78
CA TRP A 95 20.83 -1.33 -1.11
C TRP A 95 19.64 -2.14 -1.60
N TYR A 96 19.88 -3.24 -2.33
CA TYR A 96 18.84 -4.18 -2.73
C TYR A 96 18.12 -4.77 -1.50
N CYS A 97 18.86 -5.28 -0.52
CA CYS A 97 18.27 -5.87 0.68
C CYS A 97 17.42 -4.85 1.44
N LEU A 98 17.94 -3.65 1.66
CA LEU A 98 17.24 -2.59 2.38
C LEU A 98 15.98 -2.11 1.64
N THR A 99 16.04 -2.03 0.31
CA THR A 99 14.89 -1.71 -0.55
C THR A 99 13.78 -2.76 -0.37
N MET A 100 14.13 -4.04 -0.53
CA MET A 100 13.14 -5.13 -0.49
C MET A 100 12.49 -5.28 0.89
N ILE A 101 13.26 -5.15 1.98
CA ILE A 101 12.73 -5.17 3.34
C ILE A 101 11.76 -4.01 3.55
N SER A 102 12.18 -2.78 3.23
CA SER A 102 11.37 -1.58 3.44
C SER A 102 10.09 -1.60 2.60
N CYS A 103 10.17 -2.06 1.34
CA CYS A 103 9.04 -2.20 0.45
C CYS A 103 8.01 -3.20 1.00
N LYS A 104 8.45 -4.39 1.40
CA LYS A 104 7.57 -5.45 1.91
C LYS A 104 6.94 -5.08 3.25
N LEU A 105 7.67 -4.37 4.11
CA LEU A 105 7.11 -3.82 5.35
C LEU A 105 6.00 -2.79 5.05
N SER A 106 6.21 -1.87 4.10
CA SER A 106 5.19 -0.90 3.68
C SER A 106 3.92 -1.59 3.16
N ILE A 107 4.06 -2.60 2.30
CA ILE A 107 2.94 -3.40 1.78
C ILE A 107 2.20 -4.11 2.91
N GLY A 108 2.94 -4.73 3.83
CA GLY A 108 2.37 -5.44 4.97
C GLY A 108 1.57 -4.53 5.89
N TYR A 109 2.09 -3.36 6.25
CA TYR A 109 1.35 -2.37 7.05
C TYR A 109 0.11 -1.85 6.32
N PHE A 110 0.20 -1.63 5.01
CA PHE A 110 -0.96 -1.26 4.20
C PHE A 110 -2.04 -2.35 4.23
N LEU A 111 -1.69 -3.62 4.09
CA LEU A 111 -2.63 -4.75 4.14
C LEU A 111 -3.23 -4.95 5.54
N LEU A 112 -2.45 -4.80 6.61
CA LEU A 112 -2.93 -4.89 8.00
C LEU A 112 -4.04 -3.90 8.30
N ARG A 113 -4.01 -2.72 7.67
CA ARG A 113 -5.05 -1.69 7.79
C ARG A 113 -6.33 -2.07 7.06
N VAL A 114 -6.22 -2.74 5.91
CA VAL A 114 -7.38 -3.11 5.07
C VAL A 114 -8.09 -4.35 5.64
N THR A 115 -7.33 -5.27 6.22
CA THR A 115 -7.86 -6.50 6.81
C THR A 115 -8.54 -6.26 8.15
N THR A 116 -9.74 -6.83 8.32
CA THR A 116 -10.45 -6.91 9.60
C THR A 116 -10.24 -8.27 10.30
N GLU A 117 -10.11 -9.35 9.52
CA GLU A 117 -10.02 -10.72 10.01
C GLU A 117 -8.72 -11.04 10.76
N LYS A 118 -8.83 -11.68 11.93
CA LYS A 118 -7.67 -12.00 12.79
C LYS A 118 -6.68 -12.96 12.11
N VAL A 119 -7.18 -13.99 11.42
CA VAL A 119 -6.34 -14.99 10.73
C VAL A 119 -5.50 -14.34 9.63
N GLN A 120 -6.10 -13.45 8.84
CA GLN A 120 -5.40 -12.72 7.79
C GLN A 120 -4.33 -11.77 8.36
N LYS A 121 -4.60 -11.12 9.50
CA LYS A 121 -3.58 -10.29 10.19
C LYS A 121 -2.38 -11.11 10.63
N TRP A 122 -2.60 -12.29 11.21
CA TRP A 122 -1.52 -13.19 11.60
C TRP A 122 -0.68 -13.65 10.41
N ILE A 123 -1.30 -13.95 9.28
CA ILE A 123 -0.59 -14.30 8.03
C ILE A 123 0.28 -13.13 7.55
N ILE A 124 -0.24 -11.90 7.59
CA ILE A 124 0.55 -10.71 7.21
C ILE A 124 1.74 -10.52 8.15
N TYR A 125 1.53 -10.61 9.47
CA TYR A 125 2.63 -10.49 10.44
C TYR A 125 3.70 -11.56 10.21
N LEU A 126 3.31 -12.81 9.94
CA LEU A 126 4.24 -13.88 9.63
C LEU A 126 5.03 -13.59 8.36
N ALA A 127 4.39 -13.11 7.29
CA ALA A 127 5.06 -12.76 6.03
C ALA A 127 6.01 -11.57 6.17
N MET A 128 5.63 -10.55 6.94
CA MET A 128 6.50 -9.42 7.26
C MET A 128 7.71 -9.86 8.08
N PHE A 129 7.48 -10.68 9.12
CA PHE A 129 8.54 -11.17 9.98
C PHE A 129 9.52 -12.08 9.22
N SER A 130 9.01 -13.02 8.41
CA SER A 130 9.86 -13.93 7.63
C SER A 130 10.75 -13.18 6.64
N THR A 131 10.19 -12.18 5.95
CA THR A 131 10.94 -11.34 5.00
C THR A 131 11.97 -10.47 5.70
N ALA A 132 11.59 -9.80 6.80
CA ALA A 132 12.52 -8.95 7.53
C ALA A 132 13.67 -9.78 8.11
N LEU A 133 13.36 -10.94 8.69
CA LEU A 133 14.36 -11.85 9.25
C LEU A 133 15.31 -12.37 8.16
N SER A 134 14.78 -12.91 7.06
CA SER A 134 15.62 -13.45 5.98
C SER A 134 16.46 -12.35 5.32
N GLY A 135 15.90 -11.16 5.11
CA GLY A 135 16.61 -10.02 4.56
C GLY A 135 17.72 -9.48 5.47
N ILE A 136 17.46 -9.36 6.77
CA ILE A 136 18.47 -8.90 7.75
C ILE A 136 19.62 -9.91 7.86
N ILE A 137 19.32 -11.21 7.89
CA ILE A 137 20.36 -12.27 7.90
C ILE A 137 21.21 -12.18 6.64
N PHE A 138 20.57 -12.08 5.46
CA PHE A 138 21.29 -11.99 4.19
C PHE A 138 22.13 -10.70 4.10
N PHE A 139 21.62 -9.58 4.61
CA PHE A 139 22.36 -8.32 4.71
C PHE A 139 23.63 -8.48 5.56
N PHE A 140 23.54 -9.00 6.77
CA PHE A 140 24.72 -9.16 7.62
C PHE A 140 25.74 -10.15 7.05
N VAL A 141 25.29 -11.24 6.45
CA VAL A 141 26.21 -12.20 5.84
C VAL A 141 26.92 -11.58 4.63
N THR A 142 26.23 -10.80 3.79
CA THR A 142 26.85 -10.14 2.63
C THR A 142 27.79 -9.01 3.03
N VAL A 143 27.50 -8.28 4.11
CA VAL A 143 28.42 -7.28 4.69
C VAL A 143 29.71 -7.95 5.19
N PHE A 144 29.60 -9.05 5.92
CA PHE A 144 30.72 -9.72 6.59
C PHE A 144 31.23 -10.95 5.84
N GLN A 145 30.99 -11.04 4.53
CA GLN A 145 31.35 -12.23 3.74
C GLN A 145 32.87 -12.41 3.56
N CYS A 146 33.66 -11.36 3.73
CA CYS A 146 35.12 -11.39 3.62
C CYS A 146 35.77 -10.70 4.82
N HIS A 147 36.94 -11.20 5.21
CA HIS A 147 37.77 -10.63 6.27
C HIS A 147 39.18 -10.35 5.72
N PRO A 148 39.61 -9.07 5.64
CA PRO A 148 38.83 -7.84 5.85
C PRO A 148 37.74 -7.64 4.78
N VAL A 149 36.72 -6.80 5.06
CA VAL A 149 35.62 -6.53 4.11
C VAL A 149 36.15 -5.99 2.77
N SER A 150 37.25 -5.23 2.81
CA SER A 150 37.95 -4.71 1.63
C SER A 150 38.45 -5.79 0.67
N TYR A 151 38.68 -7.01 1.17
CA TYR A 151 39.14 -8.13 0.36
C TYR A 151 38.11 -8.57 -0.70
N PHE A 152 36.83 -8.17 -0.55
CA PHE A 152 35.82 -8.48 -1.56
C PHE A 152 36.10 -7.78 -2.90
N TRP A 153 36.52 -6.52 -2.88
CA TRP A 153 36.81 -5.74 -4.09
C TRP A 153 38.31 -5.60 -4.38
N ASN A 154 39.16 -5.66 -3.35
CA ASN A 154 40.61 -5.62 -3.50
C ASN A 154 41.22 -6.99 -3.15
N LYS A 155 41.47 -7.80 -4.19
CA LYS A 155 42.09 -9.13 -4.05
C LYS A 155 43.62 -9.09 -3.92
N GLU A 156 44.26 -7.91 -3.99
CA GLU A 156 45.71 -7.77 -3.84
C GLU A 156 46.15 -7.83 -2.37
N GLN A 157 45.21 -7.68 -1.43
CA GLN A 157 45.45 -7.78 0.00
C GLN A 157 45.30 -9.22 0.50
N GLU A 158 46.03 -9.61 1.55
CA GLU A 158 45.76 -10.88 2.25
C GLU A 158 44.37 -10.87 2.92
N GLY A 159 43.56 -11.88 2.61
CA GLY A 159 42.24 -12.01 3.20
C GLY A 159 41.59 -13.35 2.87
N THR A 160 40.52 -13.66 3.57
CA THR A 160 39.72 -14.86 3.34
C THR A 160 38.25 -14.50 3.21
N CYS A 161 37.57 -15.05 2.21
CA CYS A 161 36.12 -14.96 2.07
C CYS A 161 35.46 -16.29 2.42
N ILE A 162 34.20 -16.23 2.86
CA ILE A 162 33.35 -17.39 3.07
C ILE A 162 33.19 -18.14 1.74
N ASN A 163 33.08 -19.47 1.80
CA ASN A 163 32.92 -20.29 0.62
C ASN A 163 31.69 -19.84 -0.21
N PRO A 164 31.83 -19.60 -1.53
CA PRO A 164 30.74 -19.10 -2.38
C PRO A 164 29.51 -20.02 -2.36
N THR A 165 29.68 -21.31 -2.08
CA THR A 165 28.58 -22.28 -1.95
C THR A 165 27.63 -21.91 -0.80
N VAL A 166 28.16 -21.40 0.32
CA VAL A 166 27.36 -20.97 1.47
C VAL A 166 26.57 -19.71 1.15
N VAL A 167 27.20 -18.74 0.47
CA VAL A 167 26.55 -17.50 0.03
C VAL A 167 25.42 -17.80 -0.96
N ILE A 168 25.65 -18.72 -1.91
CA ILE A 168 24.63 -19.19 -2.85
C ILE A 168 23.47 -19.85 -2.11
N ALA A 169 23.74 -20.75 -1.16
CA ALA A 169 22.69 -21.41 -0.38
C ALA A 169 21.83 -20.41 0.41
N LEU A 170 22.44 -19.40 1.01
CA LEU A 170 21.72 -18.32 1.71
C LEU A 170 20.91 -17.44 0.75
N ALA A 171 21.45 -17.14 -0.43
CA ALA A 171 20.72 -16.40 -1.47
C ALA A 171 19.49 -17.18 -1.96
N VAL A 172 19.60 -18.51 -2.11
CA VAL A 172 18.47 -19.40 -2.43
C VAL A 172 17.41 -19.33 -1.32
N LEU A 173 17.81 -19.48 -0.06
CA LEU A 173 16.88 -19.40 1.08
C LEU A 173 16.17 -18.05 1.13
N TYR A 174 16.90 -16.94 0.98
CA TYR A 174 16.31 -15.60 0.90
C TYR A 174 15.28 -15.50 -0.23
N SER A 175 15.63 -16.00 -1.42
CA SER A 175 14.77 -15.97 -2.61
C SER A 175 13.46 -16.77 -2.39
N VAL A 176 13.53 -17.92 -1.72
CA VAL A 176 12.34 -18.72 -1.39
C VAL A 176 11.40 -17.95 -0.45
N PHE A 177 11.92 -17.31 0.60
CA PHE A 177 11.11 -16.48 1.49
C PHE A 177 10.54 -15.26 0.75
N ALA A 178 11.33 -14.65 -0.15
CA ALA A 178 10.88 -13.53 -0.96
C ALA A 178 9.68 -13.94 -1.82
N VAL A 179 9.80 -15.00 -2.62
CA VAL A 179 8.70 -15.52 -3.46
C VAL A 179 7.48 -15.88 -2.62
N GLY A 180 7.67 -16.58 -1.49
CA GLY A 180 6.58 -16.94 -0.58
C GLY A 180 5.80 -15.71 -0.08
N SER A 181 6.52 -14.68 0.36
CA SER A 181 5.89 -13.42 0.80
C SER A 181 5.17 -12.67 -0.34
N ASP A 182 5.69 -12.72 -1.57
CA ASP A 182 5.07 -12.07 -2.72
C ASP A 182 3.74 -12.74 -3.10
N PHE A 183 3.69 -14.07 -3.09
CA PHE A 183 2.44 -14.80 -3.26
C PHE A 183 1.43 -14.47 -2.16
N VAL A 184 1.86 -14.40 -0.91
CA VAL A 184 0.99 -14.01 0.21
C VAL A 184 0.41 -12.61 -0.03
N PHE A 185 1.25 -11.61 -0.35
CA PHE A 185 0.79 -10.25 -0.58
C PHE A 185 -0.04 -10.07 -1.84
N ALA A 186 0.15 -10.90 -2.87
CA ALA A 186 -0.64 -10.88 -4.09
C ALA A 186 -2.02 -11.53 -3.90
N ILE A 187 -2.08 -12.66 -3.19
CA ILE A 187 -3.29 -13.48 -3.02
C ILE A 187 -4.22 -12.89 -1.95
N LEU A 188 -3.67 -12.37 -0.87
CA LEU A 188 -4.42 -11.86 0.28
C LEU A 188 -5.47 -10.78 -0.07
N PRO A 189 -5.14 -9.69 -0.81
CA PRO A 189 -6.14 -8.71 -1.21
C PRO A 189 -7.22 -9.30 -2.12
N GLY A 190 -6.92 -10.36 -2.87
CA GLY A 190 -7.89 -11.12 -3.66
C GLY A 190 -8.93 -11.81 -2.78
N PHE A 191 -8.48 -12.52 -1.75
CA PHE A 191 -9.38 -13.19 -0.79
C PHE A 191 -10.24 -12.20 0.01
N ILE A 192 -9.65 -11.08 0.45
CA ILE A 192 -10.38 -10.03 1.20
C ILE A 192 -11.55 -9.50 0.38
N VAL A 193 -11.32 -9.18 -0.89
CA VAL A 193 -12.37 -8.62 -1.76
C VAL A 193 -13.37 -9.68 -2.20
N TRP A 194 -12.99 -10.96 -2.31
CA TRP A 194 -13.95 -11.99 -2.72
C TRP A 194 -14.98 -12.30 -1.65
N LYS A 195 -14.60 -12.22 -0.37
CA LYS A 195 -15.52 -12.38 0.77
C LYS A 195 -16.45 -11.18 0.96
N LEU A 196 -16.05 -9.99 0.51
CA LEU A 196 -16.83 -8.76 0.67
C LEU A 196 -17.68 -8.52 -0.59
N GLN A 197 -19.00 -8.35 -0.45
CA GLN A 197 -19.92 -8.11 -1.57
C GLN A 197 -19.73 -6.72 -2.21
N LEU A 198 -18.57 -6.48 -2.81
CA LEU A 198 -18.23 -5.25 -3.51
C LEU A 198 -18.68 -5.31 -4.98
N HIS A 199 -19.05 -4.15 -5.52
CA HIS A 199 -19.36 -4.00 -6.95
C HIS A 199 -18.22 -4.52 -7.83
N LYS A 200 -18.58 -5.19 -8.94
CA LYS A 200 -17.66 -5.82 -9.92
C LYS A 200 -16.50 -4.90 -10.36
N LYS A 201 -16.70 -3.59 -10.40
CA LYS A 201 -15.66 -2.58 -10.73
C LYS A 201 -14.47 -2.61 -9.76
N THR A 202 -14.69 -2.85 -8.47
CA THR A 202 -13.61 -2.95 -7.47
C THR A 202 -12.83 -4.27 -7.57
N LYS A 203 -13.46 -5.31 -8.13
CA LYS A 203 -12.84 -6.62 -8.36
C LYS A 203 -11.79 -6.55 -9.48
N TYR A 204 -12.01 -5.74 -10.51
CA TYR A 204 -11.04 -5.57 -11.61
C TYR A 204 -9.73 -4.88 -11.19
N SER A 205 -9.75 -3.99 -10.17
CA SER A 205 -8.54 -3.34 -9.66
C SER A 205 -7.54 -4.28 -8.97
N LEU A 206 -7.92 -5.53 -8.72
CA LEU A 206 -7.04 -6.55 -8.13
C LEU A 206 -6.21 -7.32 -9.15
N ILE A 207 -6.71 -7.43 -10.39
CA ILE A 207 -6.04 -8.15 -11.47
C ILE A 207 -4.62 -7.63 -11.71
N PRO A 208 -4.36 -6.31 -11.84
CA PRO A 208 -3.00 -5.82 -12.06
C PRO A 208 -2.07 -6.07 -10.86
N LEU A 209 -2.60 -6.09 -9.63
CA LEU A 209 -1.81 -6.38 -8.43
C LEU A 209 -1.38 -7.85 -8.37
N LEU A 210 -2.30 -8.75 -8.69
CA LEU A 210 -2.00 -10.18 -8.78
C LEU A 210 -1.00 -10.45 -9.91
N ALA A 211 -1.20 -9.82 -11.07
CA ALA A 211 -0.30 -9.94 -12.21
C ALA A 211 1.12 -9.46 -11.87
N MET A 212 1.27 -8.30 -11.23
CA MET A 212 2.59 -7.79 -10.84
C MET A 212 3.26 -8.68 -9.78
N GLY A 213 2.51 -9.26 -8.84
CA GLY A 213 3.05 -10.23 -7.88
C GLY A 213 3.54 -11.51 -8.54
N CYS A 214 2.82 -12.02 -9.54
CA CYS A 214 3.26 -13.17 -10.34
C CYS A 214 4.52 -12.86 -11.15
N VAL A 215 4.58 -11.67 -11.78
CA VAL A 215 5.77 -11.25 -12.55
C VAL A 215 6.98 -11.04 -11.64
N ALA A 216 6.80 -10.44 -10.47
CA ALA A 216 7.87 -10.29 -9.48
C ALA A 216 8.38 -11.67 -9.00
N SER A 217 7.48 -12.62 -8.74
CA SER A 217 7.86 -13.99 -8.36
C SER A 217 8.59 -14.71 -9.50
N ALA A 218 8.14 -14.52 -10.75
CA ALA A 218 8.81 -15.06 -11.93
C ALA A 218 10.22 -14.48 -12.12
N ALA A 219 10.42 -13.19 -11.82
CA ALA A 219 11.73 -12.54 -11.86
C ALA A 219 12.72 -13.17 -10.87
N VAL A 220 12.26 -13.48 -9.65
CA VAL A 220 13.09 -14.19 -8.67
C VAL A 220 13.41 -15.62 -9.12
N ILE A 221 12.42 -16.31 -9.72
CA ILE A 221 12.64 -17.67 -10.23
C ILE A 221 13.66 -17.67 -11.37
N ALA A 222 13.58 -16.69 -12.26
CA ALA A 222 14.50 -16.53 -13.38
C ALA A 222 15.96 -16.31 -12.93
N ARG A 223 16.20 -15.88 -11.68
CA ARG A 223 17.55 -15.73 -11.11
C ARG A 223 18.21 -17.06 -10.74
N PHE A 224 17.46 -18.10 -10.37
CA PHE A 224 18.02 -19.38 -9.86
C PHE A 224 19.08 -20.05 -10.75
N PRO A 225 18.91 -20.12 -12.09
CA PRO A 225 19.89 -20.74 -12.98
C PRO A 225 21.24 -20.04 -13.00
N TYR A 226 21.28 -18.75 -12.64
CA TYR A 226 22.48 -17.92 -12.67
C TYR A 226 23.27 -17.94 -11.37
N LEU A 227 22.70 -18.44 -10.27
CA LEU A 227 23.39 -18.52 -8.98
C LEU A 227 24.67 -19.38 -9.01
N PRO A 228 24.71 -20.54 -9.70
CA PRO A 228 25.94 -21.32 -9.84
C PRO A 228 27.06 -20.59 -10.59
N LEU A 229 26.71 -19.63 -11.46
CA LEU A 229 27.69 -18.87 -12.24
C LEU A 229 28.44 -17.83 -11.38
N ILE A 230 28.04 -17.60 -10.13
CA ILE A 230 28.82 -16.82 -9.16
C ILE A 230 30.21 -17.42 -8.92
N ARG A 231 30.40 -18.73 -9.17
CA ARG A 231 31.69 -19.42 -9.07
C ARG A 231 32.58 -19.21 -10.32
N SER A 232 32.04 -18.66 -11.40
CA SER A 232 32.78 -18.51 -12.66
C SER A 232 33.85 -17.41 -12.55
N PRO A 233 34.95 -17.51 -13.32
CA PRO A 233 35.95 -16.44 -13.42
C PRO A 233 35.36 -15.15 -14.01
N ASP A 234 34.35 -15.26 -14.87
CA ASP A 234 33.60 -14.14 -15.46
C ASP A 234 32.41 -13.69 -14.60
N PHE A 235 32.68 -13.32 -13.35
CA PHE A 235 31.65 -12.86 -12.41
C PHE A 235 30.87 -11.67 -12.97
N LEU A 236 31.52 -10.58 -13.40
CA LEU A 236 30.87 -9.35 -13.87
C LEU A 236 29.94 -9.58 -15.07
N TRP A 237 30.30 -10.49 -15.97
CA TRP A 237 29.48 -10.83 -17.12
C TRP A 237 28.25 -11.63 -16.70
N ASN A 238 28.46 -12.74 -15.97
CA ASN A 238 27.40 -13.67 -15.62
C ASN A 238 26.42 -13.13 -14.56
N THR A 239 26.88 -12.22 -13.70
CA THR A 239 26.00 -11.61 -12.71
C THR A 239 25.15 -10.48 -13.28
N THR A 240 25.39 -10.03 -14.52
CA THR A 240 24.58 -8.99 -15.16
C THR A 240 23.11 -9.39 -15.26
N ASP A 241 22.81 -10.65 -15.59
CA ASP A 241 21.45 -11.18 -15.58
C ASP A 241 20.81 -11.09 -14.18
N ILE A 242 21.58 -11.38 -13.14
CA ILE A 242 21.14 -11.26 -11.76
C ILE A 242 20.77 -9.81 -11.43
N ALA A 243 21.56 -8.82 -11.86
CA ALA A 243 21.26 -7.41 -11.66
C ALA A 243 20.02 -6.96 -12.44
N ILE A 244 19.84 -7.43 -13.68
CA ILE A 244 18.65 -7.14 -14.50
C ILE A 244 17.39 -7.62 -13.76
N TRP A 245 17.35 -8.89 -13.35
CA TRP A 245 16.20 -9.45 -12.65
C TRP A 245 15.94 -8.79 -11.30
N SER A 246 16.99 -8.45 -10.54
CA SER A 246 16.87 -7.74 -9.26
C SER A 246 16.33 -6.32 -9.42
N THR A 247 16.65 -5.66 -10.53
CA THR A 247 16.15 -4.32 -10.86
C THR A 247 14.67 -4.36 -11.23
N ILE A 248 14.27 -5.34 -12.05
CA ILE A 248 12.87 -5.60 -12.41
C ILE A 248 12.04 -5.89 -11.15
N GLU A 249 12.53 -6.74 -10.27
CA GLU A 249 11.88 -7.11 -9.01
C GLU A 249 11.59 -5.88 -8.12
N GLN A 250 12.62 -5.07 -7.82
CA GLN A 250 12.48 -3.86 -7.00
C GLN A 250 11.54 -2.84 -7.63
N GLY A 251 11.68 -2.59 -8.93
CA GLY A 251 10.85 -1.62 -9.65
C GLY A 251 9.38 -2.04 -9.70
N LEU A 252 9.10 -3.33 -9.92
CA LEU A 252 7.74 -3.88 -9.89
C LEU A 252 7.14 -3.86 -8.48
N ALA A 253 7.92 -4.17 -7.44
CA ALA A 253 7.44 -4.16 -6.06
C ALA A 253 6.98 -2.76 -5.62
N ILE A 254 7.78 -1.72 -5.91
CA ILE A 254 7.44 -0.31 -5.60
C ILE A 254 6.26 0.16 -6.44
N THR A 255 6.23 -0.20 -7.73
CA THR A 255 5.14 0.17 -8.64
C THR A 255 3.82 -0.47 -8.23
N ALA A 256 3.81 -1.78 -7.99
CA ALA A 256 2.63 -2.55 -7.60
C ALA A 256 2.02 -2.06 -6.29
N SER A 257 2.88 -1.83 -5.29
CA SER A 257 2.46 -1.33 -3.99
C SER A 257 1.90 0.10 -4.07
N SER A 258 2.48 0.95 -4.92
CA SER A 258 1.98 2.30 -5.18
C SER A 258 0.63 2.26 -5.91
N MET A 259 0.48 1.39 -6.92
CA MET A 259 -0.78 1.17 -7.63
C MET A 259 -1.90 0.67 -6.72
N ALA A 260 -1.60 -0.14 -5.71
CA ALA A 260 -2.60 -0.63 -4.75
C ALA A 260 -3.30 0.52 -4.01
N THR A 261 -2.60 1.64 -3.80
CA THR A 261 -3.11 2.81 -3.08
C THR A 261 -3.81 3.85 -3.96
N LEU A 262 -3.62 3.77 -5.29
CA LEU A 262 -4.17 4.71 -6.26
C LEU A 262 -5.63 4.43 -6.66
N ARG A 263 -6.25 3.37 -6.12
CA ARG A 263 -7.67 3.01 -6.35
C ARG A 263 -8.67 4.17 -6.31
N PRO A 264 -8.68 5.08 -5.30
CA PRO A 264 -9.62 6.20 -5.29
C PRO A 264 -9.33 7.21 -6.40
N LEU A 265 -8.07 7.37 -6.79
CA LEU A 265 -7.67 8.29 -7.85
C LEU A 265 -8.04 7.75 -9.23
N ILE A 266 -7.91 6.44 -9.49
CA ILE A 266 -8.35 5.83 -10.76
C ILE A 266 -9.85 6.10 -10.96
N LYS A 267 -10.65 6.06 -9.89
CA LYS A 267 -12.08 6.38 -9.95
C LYS A 267 -12.33 7.86 -10.26
N GLN A 268 -11.54 8.78 -9.71
CA GLN A 268 -11.64 10.22 -9.96
C GLN A 268 -11.07 10.62 -11.34
N ALA A 269 -9.97 10.01 -11.77
CA ALA A 269 -9.33 10.22 -13.07
C ALA A 269 -10.19 9.65 -14.20
N ALA A 270 -10.74 8.45 -14.05
CA ALA A 270 -11.72 7.90 -15.00
C ALA A 270 -12.98 8.78 -15.11
N PHE A 271 -13.37 9.45 -14.01
CA PHE A 271 -14.46 10.42 -14.03
C PHE A 271 -14.07 11.73 -14.75
N ARG A 272 -12.86 12.23 -14.53
CA ARG A 272 -12.32 13.44 -15.19
C ARG A 272 -12.04 13.23 -16.68
N LEU A 273 -11.63 12.03 -17.07
CA LEU A 273 -11.35 11.64 -18.46
C LEU A 273 -12.59 11.18 -19.23
N GLY A 274 -13.79 11.28 -18.64
CA GLY A 274 -15.06 10.94 -19.31
C GLY A 274 -15.29 9.44 -19.55
N LEU A 275 -14.39 8.57 -19.08
CA LEU A 275 -14.48 7.10 -19.21
C LEU A 275 -15.53 6.48 -18.27
N THR A 276 -16.11 7.26 -17.35
CA THR A 276 -17.28 6.87 -16.56
C THR A 276 -18.28 8.01 -16.49
N SER A 277 -19.56 7.70 -16.71
CA SER A 277 -20.67 8.61 -16.47
C SER A 277 -20.68 9.05 -15.01
N LYS A 278 -21.10 10.30 -14.76
CA LYS A 278 -21.24 10.91 -13.43
C LYS A 278 -21.79 9.89 -12.41
N PRO A 279 -21.25 9.80 -11.19
CA PRO A 279 -22.09 9.28 -10.11
C PRO A 279 -23.34 10.15 -10.14
N VAL A 280 -24.50 9.54 -10.32
CA VAL A 280 -25.78 10.24 -10.31
C VAL A 280 -25.80 11.01 -8.99
N SER A 281 -25.53 12.31 -9.05
CA SER A 281 -25.98 13.20 -8.01
C SER A 281 -27.49 13.13 -8.13
N ILE A 282 -28.13 12.37 -7.25
CA ILE A 282 -29.52 12.62 -6.94
C ILE A 282 -29.51 14.03 -6.34
N GLY A 283 -29.56 15.04 -7.22
CA GLY A 283 -29.99 16.35 -6.80
C GLY A 283 -31.35 16.14 -6.15
N PRO A 284 -31.65 16.83 -5.03
CA PRO A 284 -32.98 16.75 -4.46
C PRO A 284 -33.93 17.07 -5.61
N SER A 285 -34.80 16.11 -5.92
CA SER A 285 -35.88 16.27 -6.89
C SER A 285 -36.53 17.60 -6.59
N GLY A 286 -36.23 18.61 -7.42
CA GLY A 286 -36.83 19.91 -7.32
C GLY A 286 -38.31 19.68 -7.55
N TYR A 287 -39.06 19.67 -6.46
CA TYR A 287 -40.50 19.61 -6.44
C TYR A 287 -40.96 20.86 -7.20
N LYS A 288 -41.15 20.74 -8.52
CA LYS A 288 -41.90 21.72 -9.28
C LYS A 288 -43.30 21.67 -8.71
N ASN A 289 -43.59 22.59 -7.80
CA ASN A 289 -44.95 22.93 -7.37
C ASN A 289 -45.71 23.37 -8.62
N SER A 290 -46.26 22.41 -9.36
CA SER A 290 -47.38 22.64 -10.24
C SER A 290 -48.60 22.71 -9.34
N SER A 291 -49.00 23.92 -8.99
CA SER A 291 -50.27 24.22 -8.35
C SER A 291 -51.42 23.83 -9.27
N ARG A 292 -51.77 22.54 -9.28
CA ARG A 292 -53.05 22.05 -9.77
C ARG A 292 -53.98 21.93 -8.58
N THR A 293 -54.91 22.88 -8.48
CA THR A 293 -56.10 22.83 -7.63
C THR A 293 -56.84 21.49 -7.85
N PRO A 294 -57.09 20.69 -6.81
CA PRO A 294 -57.94 19.51 -6.93
C PRO A 294 -59.40 19.95 -6.98
N GLY A 295 -60.11 19.58 -8.04
CA GLY A 295 -61.58 19.63 -8.08
C GLY A 295 -62.18 18.53 -7.19
N PRO A 296 -63.39 18.73 -6.64
CA PRO A 296 -64.02 17.78 -5.74
C PRO A 296 -64.56 16.57 -6.53
N GLY A 297 -64.16 15.34 -6.16
CA GLY A 297 -64.89 14.15 -6.62
C GLY A 297 -64.16 12.83 -6.83
N THR A 298 -62.87 12.67 -6.51
CA THR A 298 -62.20 11.36 -6.67
C THR A 298 -61.85 10.71 -5.33
N PRO A 299 -62.28 9.45 -5.08
CA PRO A 299 -61.98 8.75 -3.84
C PRO A 299 -60.47 8.43 -3.76
N LYS A 300 -59.90 8.68 -2.58
CA LYS A 300 -58.48 8.46 -2.27
C LYS A 300 -58.14 6.97 -2.38
N ALA A 301 -57.36 6.61 -3.40
CA ALA A 301 -56.68 5.33 -3.43
C ALA A 301 -55.64 5.29 -2.30
N PHE A 302 -55.79 4.30 -1.41
CA PHE A 302 -54.86 3.97 -0.35
C PHE A 302 -53.52 3.55 -0.99
N SER A 303 -52.43 4.26 -0.71
CA SER A 303 -51.08 3.85 -1.09
C SER A 303 -50.17 3.97 0.12
N GLY A 304 -49.84 2.82 0.70
CA GLY A 304 -48.93 2.71 1.83
C GLY A 304 -47.52 3.11 1.43
N ARG A 305 -46.88 3.89 2.32
CA ARG A 305 -45.43 4.03 2.44
C ARG A 305 -45.11 4.71 3.77
N ASP A 306 -45.16 3.89 4.83
CA ASP A 306 -44.25 4.06 5.96
C ASP A 306 -42.82 3.89 5.45
N ALA A 307 -42.15 5.00 5.16
CA ALA A 307 -40.73 5.04 4.87
C ALA A 307 -40.10 6.16 5.71
N TYR A 308 -39.67 5.75 6.90
CA TYR A 308 -38.90 6.54 7.85
C TYR A 308 -37.74 7.24 7.14
N THR A 309 -37.77 8.58 7.08
CA THR A 309 -36.66 9.39 6.58
C THR A 309 -36.00 10.08 7.75
N LEU A 310 -34.74 9.72 8.02
CA LEU A 310 -33.94 10.25 9.12
C LEU A 310 -33.54 11.69 8.79
N SER A 311 -34.19 12.66 9.41
CA SER A 311 -33.89 14.09 9.23
C SER A 311 -32.54 14.44 9.85
N SER A 312 -31.83 15.30 9.14
CA SER A 312 -30.46 15.73 9.35
C SER A 312 -30.19 16.28 10.77
N VAL A 313 -29.07 15.84 11.34
CA VAL A 313 -28.47 16.42 12.55
C VAL A 313 -27.96 17.83 12.21
N SER A 314 -28.68 18.85 12.64
CA SER A 314 -28.19 20.23 12.64
C SER A 314 -27.41 20.50 13.92
N ARG A 315 -26.13 20.86 13.79
CA ARG A 315 -25.32 21.43 14.87
C ARG A 315 -25.70 22.91 15.04
N THR A 316 -26.43 23.24 16.10
CA THR A 316 -26.56 24.63 16.58
C THR A 316 -25.41 24.92 17.53
N ALA A 317 -24.30 25.43 16.98
CA ALA A 317 -23.29 26.11 17.78
C ALA A 317 -23.73 27.57 17.92
N ASN A 318 -24.29 27.92 19.08
CA ASN A 318 -24.57 29.32 19.44
C ASN A 318 -23.41 29.81 20.31
N GLU A 319 -22.41 30.39 19.66
CA GLU A 319 -21.24 30.99 20.30
C GLU A 319 -21.61 32.41 20.74
N LYS A 320 -21.86 32.60 22.05
CA LYS A 320 -21.89 33.92 22.67
C LYS A 320 -20.53 34.22 23.28
N ARG A 321 -19.90 35.29 22.78
CA ARG A 321 -18.62 35.83 23.23
C ARG A 321 -18.85 36.97 24.22
N GLY A 322 -18.09 36.95 25.32
CA GLY A 322 -17.99 38.00 26.36
C GLY A 322 -18.64 37.55 27.68
N THR A 323 -18.02 37.59 28.86
CA THR A 323 -16.84 38.33 29.37
C THR A 323 -16.38 37.73 30.70
N SER A 324 -15.07 37.81 30.99
CA SER A 324 -14.37 37.80 32.30
C SER A 324 -14.58 36.67 33.32
N PHE A 325 -13.50 35.92 33.66
CA PHE A 325 -12.93 35.82 35.02
C PHE A 325 -11.61 34.98 35.00
N PHE A 326 -10.64 35.34 35.86
CA PHE A 326 -9.29 34.78 36.04
C PHE A 326 -9.28 33.54 37.01
N PRO A 327 -8.14 33.03 37.52
CA PRO A 327 -7.43 31.81 37.09
C PRO A 327 -7.42 30.69 38.17
N GLY A 328 -7.18 29.43 37.79
CA GLY A 328 -6.86 28.38 38.79
C GLY A 328 -7.18 26.95 38.34
N ASP A 329 -6.21 26.07 38.60
CA ASP A 329 -6.27 24.60 38.69
C ASP A 329 -6.44 23.82 37.38
N LEU A 330 -5.35 23.26 36.83
CA LEU A 330 -4.64 22.03 37.19
C LEU A 330 -5.47 20.75 36.94
N GLU A 331 -4.97 19.97 35.97
CA GLU A 331 -5.13 18.53 35.74
C GLU A 331 -6.42 17.82 36.22
N THR A 332 -7.17 17.27 35.26
CA THR A 332 -7.62 15.86 35.28
C THR A 332 -8.42 15.53 34.02
N GLY A 333 -8.16 14.34 33.47
CA GLY A 333 -8.76 13.87 32.22
C GLY A 333 -10.27 13.70 32.30
N ILE A 334 -10.97 14.10 31.22
CA ILE A 334 -12.40 13.84 31.06
C ILE A 334 -12.60 12.93 29.84
N LYS A 335 -12.87 11.65 30.12
CA LYS A 335 -13.58 10.74 29.24
C LYS A 335 -14.87 11.43 28.78
N LYS A 336 -15.02 11.70 27.48
CA LYS A 336 -16.32 12.03 26.91
C LYS A 336 -17.10 10.73 26.69
N GLU A 337 -17.92 10.36 27.67
CA GLU A 337 -19.08 9.51 27.41
C GLU A 337 -20.05 10.29 26.52
N ILE A 338 -20.31 9.75 25.33
CA ILE A 338 -21.32 10.28 24.43
C ILE A 338 -22.62 9.57 24.80
N LYS A 339 -23.43 10.22 25.64
CA LYS A 339 -24.78 9.77 25.99
C LYS A 339 -25.75 10.27 24.92
N TRP A 340 -26.40 9.36 24.22
CA TRP A 340 -27.46 9.70 23.27
C TRP A 340 -28.80 9.78 24.01
N GLU A 341 -29.39 10.98 24.12
CA GLU A 341 -30.81 11.10 24.43
C GLU A 341 -31.61 11.19 23.13
N VAL A 342 -32.43 10.17 22.87
CA VAL A 342 -33.42 10.20 21.79
C VAL A 342 -34.73 10.70 22.37
N LYS A 343 -34.98 12.01 22.23
CA LYS A 343 -36.25 12.63 22.65
C LYS A 343 -37.28 12.46 21.53
N ILE A 344 -38.08 11.40 21.59
CA ILE A 344 -39.21 11.20 20.66
C ILE A 344 -40.34 12.11 21.12
N SER A 345 -40.51 13.25 20.46
CA SER A 345 -41.69 14.10 20.65
C SER A 345 -42.81 13.61 19.75
N ARG A 346 -43.89 13.06 20.33
CA ARG A 346 -45.18 12.89 19.64
C ARG A 346 -45.86 14.26 19.61
N THR A 347 -45.88 14.92 18.46
CA THR A 347 -46.89 15.94 18.19
C THR A 347 -48.21 15.23 17.91
N VAL A 348 -49.02 15.06 18.96
CA VAL A 348 -50.44 14.80 18.83
C VAL A 348 -51.07 16.10 18.37
N ALA A 349 -51.57 16.14 17.14
CA ALA A 349 -52.43 17.23 16.69
C ALA A 349 -53.74 17.13 17.50
N SER A 350 -53.97 18.12 18.35
CA SER A 350 -55.20 18.28 19.12
C SER A 350 -56.33 18.76 18.20
N GLU A 351 -57.34 17.90 18.01
CA GLU A 351 -58.69 18.35 17.68
C GLU A 351 -59.27 19.10 18.89
N SER A 352 -60.05 20.12 18.57
CA SER A 352 -60.72 21.10 19.42
C SER A 352 -61.70 20.50 20.45
N GLN A 353 -61.79 21.17 21.61
CA GLN A 353 -62.66 20.88 22.74
C GLN A 353 -64.17 21.02 22.43
N GLU A 354 -65.01 20.19 23.04
CA GLU A 354 -66.27 20.59 23.69
C GLU A 354 -66.82 19.48 24.63
N GLU A 355 -67.16 19.89 25.87
CA GLU A 355 -68.11 19.33 26.87
C GLU A 355 -68.08 17.81 27.21
N LEU A 356 -67.66 17.34 28.38
CA LEU A 356 -68.13 17.55 29.77
C LEU A 356 -69.58 17.12 30.07
N HIS A 357 -69.85 15.81 30.10
CA HIS A 357 -70.82 15.22 31.04
C HIS A 357 -70.67 13.69 31.15
N THR A 358 -70.29 13.19 32.33
CA THR A 358 -70.77 11.90 32.83
C THR A 358 -70.98 12.01 34.35
N PRO A 359 -72.13 11.56 34.89
CA PRO A 359 -72.43 11.65 36.31
C PRO A 359 -72.10 10.36 37.08
N ARG A 360 -72.00 10.56 38.40
CA ARG A 360 -72.29 9.62 39.52
C ARG A 360 -71.26 8.55 39.91
N ASN A 361 -70.59 8.85 41.03
CA ASN A 361 -70.63 8.11 42.30
C ASN A 361 -71.36 6.76 42.29
N VAL A 362 -70.68 5.69 42.70
CA VAL A 362 -71.13 4.85 43.83
C VAL A 362 -69.91 4.33 44.61
N MET A 363 -69.98 4.58 45.91
CA MET A 363 -69.05 4.26 46.97
C MET A 363 -69.15 2.78 47.36
N ASN A 364 -68.06 2.26 47.89
CA ASN A 364 -67.90 0.89 48.37
C ASN A 364 -68.42 0.74 49.82
N ARG A 365 -68.90 -0.48 50.14
CA ARG A 365 -68.95 -1.19 51.45
C ARG A 365 -70.21 -1.18 52.34
N ASN A 366 -70.74 -2.40 52.53
CA ASN A 366 -71.02 -3.15 53.79
C ASN A 366 -71.90 -2.47 54.88
N VAL A 367 -72.78 -3.11 55.66
CA VAL A 367 -73.11 -4.51 56.06
C VAL A 367 -74.36 -4.38 56.96
N ILE A 368 -75.25 -5.41 56.99
CA ILE A 368 -76.32 -5.70 57.98
C ILE A 368 -77.27 -4.56 58.39
#